data_AF-A0A327R8E4-F1
#
_entry.id   AF-A0A327R8E4-F1
#
_cell.length_a   1.000
_cell.length_b   1.000
_cell.length_c   1.000
_cell.angle_alpha   90.00
_cell.angle_beta   90.00
_cell.angle_gamma   90.00
#
_symmetry.space_group_name_H-M   'P 1'
#
loop_
_entity.id
_entity.type
_entity.pdbx_description
1 polymer ?
#
loop_
_entity_poly.entity_id
_entity_poly.type
_entity_poly.pdbx_seq_one_letter_code
_entity_poly.pdbx_strand_id
1 'polypeptide(L)' 'MNLKQFKVPLLLLIVGVILTIIGAYFKVQAIEHGSLLLTIGTFLEFCAIFLGIIKLIKISRQKS' A
#
# COMPACT_ATOMS: atom_id res chain seq x y z
N MET A 1 -5.91 2.37 -22.01
CA MET A 1 -5.38 1.90 -20.71
C MET A 1 -6.49 1.15 -19.99
N ASN A 2 -6.36 -0.16 -19.79
CA ASN A 2 -7.39 -0.90 -19.07
C ASN A 2 -7.19 -0.67 -17.56
N LEU A 3 -7.93 0.28 -17.00
CA LEU A 3 -7.89 0.68 -15.58
C LEU A 3 -8.09 -0.52 -14.62
N LYS A 4 -8.65 -1.64 -15.10
CA LYS A 4 -8.76 -2.89 -14.34
C LYS A 4 -7.40 -3.42 -13.88
N GLN A 5 -6.30 -3.13 -14.59
CA GLN A 5 -4.97 -3.60 -14.20
C GLN A 5 -4.44 -2.89 -12.93
N PHE A 6 -4.91 -1.69 -12.61
CA PHE A 6 -4.53 -0.94 -11.41
C PHE A 6 -5.39 -1.22 -10.18
N LYS A 7 -6.49 -1.96 -10.33
CA LYS A 7 -7.37 -2.31 -9.20
C LYS A 7 -6.62 -3.00 -8.07
N VAL A 8 -5.72 -3.94 -8.40
CA VAL A 8 -4.96 -4.72 -7.41
C VAL A 8 -4.04 -3.83 -6.56
N PRO A 9 -3.09 -3.06 -7.12
CA PRO A 9 -2.24 -2.18 -6.31
C PRO A 9 -3.05 -1.09 -5.59
N LEU A 10 -4.13 -0.58 -6.19
CA LEU A 10 -4.97 0.43 -5.54
C LEU A 10 -5.72 -0.13 -4.32
N LEU A 11 -6.25 -1.35 -4.41
CA LEU A 11 -6.90 -2.02 -3.28
C LEU A 11 -5.89 -2.31 -2.17
N LEU A 12 -4.69 -2.78 -2.53
CA LEU A 12 -3.61 -3.03 -1.57
C LEU A 12 -3.20 -1.75 -0.84
N LEU A 13 -3.15 -0.62 -1.55
CA LEU A 13 -2.83 0.69 -1.00
C LEU A 13 -3.89 1.16 -0.01
N ILE A 14 -5.18 1.02 -0.35
CA ILE A 14 -6.28 1.36 0.56
C ILE A 14 -6.20 0.54 1.86
N VAL A 15 -5.95 -0.77 1.75
CA VAL A 15 -5.79 -1.64 2.92
C VAL A 15 -4.57 -1.24 3.75
N GLY A 16 -3.45 -0.93 3.11
CA GLY A 16 -2.24 -0.44 3.77
C GLY A 16 -2.50 0.84 4.57
N VAL A 17 -3.16 1.83 3.95
CA VAL A 17 -3.52 3.11 4.58
C VAL A 17 -4.41 2.90 5.81
N ILE A 18 -5.42 2.02 5.72
CA ILE A 18 -6.28 1.70 6.86
C ILE A 18 -5.45 1.09 8.01
N LEU A 19 -4.56 0.14 7.71
CA LEU A 19 -3.67 -0.44 8.71
C LEU A 19 -2.73 0.60 9.33
N THR A 20 -2.18 1.51 8.52
CA THR A 20 -1.30 2.59 8.97
C THR A 20 -2.06 3.54 9.90
N ILE A 21 -3.30 3.90 9.58
CA ILE A 21 -4.15 4.73 10.43
C ILE A 21 -4.43 4.05 11.77
N ILE A 22 -4.79 2.76 11.75
CA ILE A 22 -5.05 1.99 12.99
C ILE A 22 -3.77 1.87 13.82
N GLY A 23 -2.63 1.56 13.18
CA GLY A 23 -1.33 1.49 13.85
C GLY A 23 -0.90 2.83 14.44
N ALA A 24 -1.14 3.94 13.73
CA ALA A 24 -0.85 5.28 14.19
C ALA A 24 -1.71 5.65 15.39
N TYR A 25 -3.00 5.32 15.33
CA TYR A 25 -3.91 5.48 16.45
C TYR A 25 -3.43 4.69 17.69
N PHE A 26 -3.02 3.44 17.51
CA PHE A 26 -2.52 2.61 18.63
C PHE A 26 -1.19 3.11 19.18
N LYS A 27 -0.31 3.64 18.34
CA LYS A 27 0.95 4.25 18.76
C LYS A 27 0.72 5.53 19.57
N VAL A 28 -0.25 6.36 19.19
CA VAL A 28 -0.62 7.56 19.96
C VAL A 28 -1.21 7.19 21.31
N GLN A 29 -1.99 6.11 21.37
CA GLN A 29 -2.60 5.58 22.61
C GLN A 29 -1.58 4.83 23.51
N ALA A 30 -0.30 4.77 23.12
CA ALA A 30 0.75 3.99 23.80
C ALA A 30 0.39 2.51 24.04
N ILE A 31 -0.50 1.96 23.19
CA ILE A 31 -0.87 0.54 23.24
C ILE A 31 0.34 -0.27 22.75
N GLU A 32 0.67 -1.33 23.49
CA GLU A 32 1.76 -2.24 23.10
C GLU A 32 1.54 -2.76 21.67
N HIS A 33 2.62 -2.90 20.91
CA HIS A 33 2.62 -3.28 19.49
C HIS A 33 2.08 -2.24 18.48
N GLY A 34 1.70 -1.02 18.90
CA GLY A 34 1.27 0.04 17.98
C GLY A 34 2.33 0.36 16.89
N SER A 35 3.60 0.42 17.26
CA SER A 35 4.72 0.63 16.32
C SER A 35 4.90 -0.53 15.33
N LEU A 36 4.61 -1.77 15.74
CA LEU A 36 4.71 -2.94 14.88
C LEU A 36 3.60 -2.93 13.83
N LEU A 37 2.37 -2.62 14.25
CA LEU A 37 1.23 -2.51 13.33
C LEU A 37 1.42 -1.36 12.33
N LEU A 38 1.95 -0.22 12.78
CA LEU A 38 2.35 0.90 11.93
C LEU A 38 3.35 0.46 10.87
N THR A 39 4.42 -0.24 11.29
CA THR A 39 5.49 -0.69 10.38
C THR A 39 4.96 -1.64 9.32
N ILE A 40 4.05 -2.55 9.70
CA ILE A 40 3.39 -3.47 8.76
C ILE A 40 2.52 -2.68 7.75
N GLY A 41 1.74 -1.69 8.23
CA GLY A 41 0.94 -0.82 7.38
C GLY A 41 1.78 -0.08 6.34
N THR A 42 2.85 0.58 6.79
CA THR A 42 3.75 1.34 5.90
C THR A 42 4.49 0.42 4.92
N PHE A 43 4.85 -0.79 5.35
CA PHE A 43 5.46 -1.78 4.46
C PHE A 43 4.47 -2.27 3.39
N LEU A 44 3.21 -2.45 3.74
CA LEU A 44 2.17 -2.85 2.80
C LEU A 44 1.89 -1.75 1.75
N GLU A 45 1.89 -0.49 2.17
CA GLU A 45 1.82 0.67 1.28
C GLU A 45 3.00 0.71 0.31
N PHE A 46 4.22 0.49 0.80
CA PHE A 46 5.42 0.41 -0.04
C PHE A 46 5.28 -0.68 -1.12
N CYS A 47 4.84 -1.88 -0.74
CA CYS A 47 4.57 -2.97 -1.67
C CYS A 47 3.49 -2.59 -2.70
N ALA A 48 2.43 -1.90 -2.29
CA ALA A 48 1.36 -1.45 -3.18
C ALA A 48 1.87 -0.47 -4.24
N ILE A 49 2.66 0.52 -3.82
CA ILE A 49 3.28 1.51 -4.71
C ILE A 49 4.26 0.81 -5.67
N PHE A 50 5.10 -0.09 -5.16
CA PHE A 50 6.07 -0.82 -5.96
C PHE A 50 5.39 -1.66 -7.06
N LEU A 51 4.33 -2.40 -6.71
CA LEU A 51 3.52 -3.14 -7.69
C LEU A 51 2.82 -2.22 -8.70
N GLY A 52 2.37 -1.05 -8.25
CA GLY A 52 1.82 0.00 -9.11
C GLY A 52 2.83 0.47 -10.16
N ILE A 53 4.07 0.75 -9.74
CA ILE A 53 5.17 1.17 -10.62
C ILE A 53 5.51 0.07 -11.63
N ILE A 54 5.65 -1.19 -11.18
CA ILE A 54 5.93 -2.32 -12.09
C ILE A 54 4.83 -2.44 -13.16
N LYS A 55 3.57 -2.32 -12.77
CA LYS A 55 2.46 -2.37 -13.74
C LYS A 55 2.47 -1.19 -14.70
N LEU A 56 2.79 0.02 -14.24
CA LEU A 56 2.96 1.20 -15.11
C LEU A 56 4.06 0.97 -16.14
N ILE A 57 5.23 0.49 -15.72
CA ILE A 57 6.36 0.20 -16.60
C ILE A 57 5.97 -0.87 -17.64
N LYS A 58 5.30 -1.94 -17.21
CA LYS A 58 4.88 -3.02 -18.11
C LYS A 58 3.89 -2.54 -19.17
N ILE A 59 2.93 -1.69 -18.80
CA ILE A 59 1.97 -1.08 -19.73
C ILE A 59 2.69 -0.12 -20.69
N SER A 60 3.62 0.70 -20.19
CA SER A 60 4.41 1.61 -21.01
C SER A 60 5.24 0.86 -22.05
N ARG A 61 5.82 -0.28 -21.67
CA ARG A 61 6.66 -1.11 -22.53
C ARG A 61 5.85 -1.91 -23.57
N GLN A 62 4.60 -2.27 -23.28
CA GLN A 62 3.69 -2.90 -24.26
C GLN A 62 3.10 -1.92 -25.28
N LYS A 63 3.18 -0.61 -25.01
CA LYS A 63 2.69 0.43 -25.92
C LYS A 63 3.77 0.93 -26.89
N SER A 64 5.02 0.47 -26.73
CA SER A 64 6.16 0.79 -27.58
C SER A 64 6.42 -0.28 -28.63
#